data_AF-A0A4R5EG72-F1
#
_entry.id   AF-A0A4R5EG72-F1
#
_cell.length_a   1.000
_cell.length_b   1.000
_cell.length_c   1.000
_cell.angle_alpha   90.00
_cell.angle_beta   90.00
_cell.angle_gamma   90.00
#
_symmetry.space_group_name_H-M   'P 1'
#
loop_
_entity.id
_entity.type
_entity.pdbx_description
1 polymer ?
#
loop_
_entity_poly.entity_id
_entity_poly.type
_entity_poly.pdbx_seq_one_letter_code
_entity_poly.pdbx_strand_id
1 'polypeptide(L)'
;AMTVAGAEMPCFDPRVQPGVGLGYALAPGGPRYDALEHDLDFDPVVGLGYSFPEARRIGAEPAPAGVLDEERGRRSARLLRLWSGLDALNLCVFASSPTRPLTIDRLTALVTAVLGDTFTLDDLLAAGQLRLDELRAYAVREGAVREGAVRKGGGPGELPARMHDEPITEGRHKGAVLDRAAFARASAAFRAELGWPPDFSQ
;
A
#
# COMPACT_ATOMS: atom_id res chain seq x y z
N ALA A 1 -5.66 -19.37 -10.09
CA ALA A 1 -5.95 -19.15 -8.66
C ALA A 1 -5.94 -17.65 -8.41
N MET A 2 -6.79 -17.15 -7.51
CA MET A 2 -6.82 -15.73 -7.12
C MET A 2 -5.81 -15.50 -5.99
N THR A 3 -4.53 -15.53 -6.34
CA THR A 3 -3.43 -15.55 -5.37
C THR A 3 -2.32 -14.59 -5.78
N VAL A 4 -1.63 -14.01 -4.80
CA VAL A 4 -0.39 -13.25 -4.98
C VAL A 4 0.67 -13.85 -4.07
N ALA A 5 1.84 -14.17 -4.61
CA ALA A 5 2.92 -14.82 -3.88
C ALA A 5 2.50 -16.10 -3.12
N GLY A 6 1.52 -16.85 -3.66
CA GLY A 6 1.01 -18.07 -3.07
C GLY A 6 -0.03 -17.89 -1.95
N ALA A 7 -0.38 -16.65 -1.58
CA ALA A 7 -1.45 -16.35 -0.63
C ALA A 7 -2.73 -15.90 -1.35
N GLU A 8 -3.90 -16.26 -0.81
CA GLU A 8 -5.20 -15.88 -1.33
C GLU A 8 -5.42 -14.35 -1.27
N MET A 9 -6.02 -13.80 -2.33
CA MET A 9 -6.42 -12.41 -2.33
C MET A 9 -7.58 -12.13 -1.35
N PRO A 10 -7.56 -11.00 -0.63
CA PRO A 10 -8.67 -10.56 0.21
C PRO A 10 -9.94 -10.20 -0.57
N CYS A 11 -10.99 -9.86 0.17
CA CYS A 11 -12.33 -9.58 -0.35
C CYS A 11 -12.50 -8.22 -1.07
N PHE A 12 -11.44 -7.44 -1.26
CA PHE A 12 -11.50 -6.16 -1.97
C PHE A 12 -10.93 -6.29 -3.38
N ASP A 13 -11.70 -5.85 -4.37
CA ASP A 13 -11.35 -5.99 -5.78
C ASP A 13 -10.37 -4.87 -6.23
N PRO A 14 -9.13 -5.20 -6.61
CA PRO A 14 -8.15 -4.23 -7.08
C PRO A 14 -8.64 -3.36 -8.25
N ARG A 15 -9.53 -3.88 -9.11
CA ARG A 15 -10.05 -3.13 -10.28
C ARG A 15 -10.81 -1.87 -9.88
N VAL A 16 -11.28 -1.79 -8.64
CA VAL A 16 -11.98 -0.63 -8.08
C VAL A 16 -11.07 0.17 -7.13
N GLN A 17 -10.13 -0.51 -6.47
CA GLN A 17 -9.19 0.08 -5.52
C GLN A 17 -7.74 -0.21 -5.93
N PRO A 18 -7.25 0.43 -7.01
CA PRO A 18 -5.91 0.17 -7.55
C PRO A 18 -4.79 0.39 -6.54
N GLY A 19 -4.95 1.33 -5.60
CA GLY A 19 -3.97 1.59 -4.55
C GLY A 19 -3.80 0.42 -3.59
N VAL A 20 -4.90 -0.24 -3.22
CA VAL A 20 -4.89 -1.49 -2.44
C VAL A 20 -4.33 -2.64 -3.30
N GLY A 21 -4.67 -2.66 -4.59
CA GLY A 21 -4.11 -3.60 -5.56
C GLY A 21 -2.58 -3.54 -5.67
N LEU A 22 -2.00 -2.34 -5.66
CA LEU A 22 -0.55 -2.15 -5.62
C LEU A 22 0.04 -2.71 -4.31
N GLY A 23 -0.62 -2.45 -3.18
CA GLY A 23 -0.26 -3.05 -1.89
C GLY A 23 -0.26 -4.58 -1.95
N TYR A 24 -1.28 -5.19 -2.57
CA TYR A 24 -1.33 -6.63 -2.72
C TYR A 24 -0.17 -7.21 -3.52
N ALA A 25 0.18 -6.56 -4.62
CA ALA A 25 1.23 -7.02 -5.51
C ALA A 25 2.64 -6.81 -4.92
N LEU A 26 2.86 -5.70 -4.21
CA LEU A 26 4.18 -5.17 -3.92
C LEU A 26 4.57 -5.21 -2.43
N ALA A 27 3.62 -5.34 -1.50
CA ALA A 27 3.95 -5.41 -0.09
C ALA A 27 4.67 -6.74 0.24
N PRO A 28 5.81 -6.72 0.96
CA PRO A 28 6.53 -7.93 1.34
C PRO A 28 5.71 -8.93 2.17
N GLY A 29 4.70 -8.43 2.88
CA GLY A 29 3.77 -9.24 3.68
C GLY A 29 2.66 -9.94 2.88
N GLY A 30 2.64 -9.81 1.55
CA GLY A 30 1.62 -10.39 0.69
C GLY A 30 0.30 -9.59 0.65
N PRO A 31 -0.78 -10.19 0.09
CA PRO A 31 -2.02 -9.49 -0.19
C PRO A 31 -2.87 -9.29 1.06
N ARG A 32 -2.60 -8.20 1.79
CA ARG A 32 -3.34 -7.76 2.98
C ARG A 32 -4.16 -6.51 2.70
N TYR A 33 -5.46 -6.54 2.95
CA TYR A 33 -6.35 -5.38 2.76
C TYR A 33 -6.14 -4.30 3.81
N ASP A 34 -5.62 -4.67 4.97
CA ASP A 34 -5.39 -3.80 6.11
C ASP A 34 -3.93 -3.29 6.16
N ALA A 35 -3.15 -3.45 5.09
CA ALA A 35 -1.75 -3.03 5.03
C ALA A 35 -1.56 -1.56 4.59
N LEU A 36 -2.60 -0.93 4.04
CA LEU A 36 -2.67 0.49 3.71
C LEU A 36 -4.14 0.90 3.56
N GLU A 37 -4.44 2.19 3.67
CA GLU A 37 -5.82 2.66 3.60
C GLU A 37 -6.44 2.60 2.19
N HIS A 38 -7.75 2.36 2.17
CA HIS A 38 -8.53 2.19 0.96
C HIS A 38 -8.65 3.48 0.14
N ASP A 39 -8.59 3.34 -1.19
CA ASP A 39 -8.68 4.46 -2.13
C ASP A 39 -9.94 5.33 -1.99
N LEU A 40 -11.05 4.70 -1.60
CA LEU A 40 -12.34 5.38 -1.45
C LEU A 40 -12.29 6.45 -0.35
N ASP A 41 -11.51 6.21 0.70
CA ASP A 41 -11.42 7.11 1.85
C ASP A 41 -10.76 8.45 1.48
N PHE A 42 -9.99 8.47 0.39
CA PHE A 42 -9.31 9.66 -0.15
C PHE A 42 -9.99 10.24 -1.39
N ASP A 43 -11.18 9.77 -1.75
CA ASP A 43 -11.91 10.32 -2.89
C ASP A 43 -12.42 11.75 -2.56
N PRO A 44 -12.13 12.77 -3.38
CA PRO A 44 -12.51 14.16 -3.09
C PRO A 44 -14.02 14.42 -3.04
N VAL A 45 -14.84 13.52 -3.61
CA VAL A 45 -16.30 13.67 -3.71
C VAL A 45 -17.02 12.83 -2.66
N VAL A 46 -16.62 11.57 -2.49
CA VAL A 46 -17.34 10.60 -1.64
C VAL A 46 -16.51 10.07 -0.47
N GLY A 47 -15.25 10.48 -0.35
CA GLY A 47 -14.34 10.03 0.68
C GLY A 47 -14.53 10.72 2.03
N LEU A 48 -13.59 10.46 2.92
CA LEU A 48 -13.60 10.93 4.30
C LEU A 48 -12.88 12.28 4.38
N GLY A 49 -13.57 13.37 4.02
CA GLY A 49 -12.96 14.70 3.94
C GLY A 49 -12.23 15.17 5.22
N TYR A 50 -12.65 14.68 6.39
CA TYR A 50 -11.98 14.96 7.67
C TYR A 50 -10.57 14.33 7.78
N SER A 51 -10.29 13.28 7.01
CA SER A 51 -8.99 12.58 7.01
C SER A 51 -7.93 13.33 6.19
N PHE A 52 -8.34 14.22 5.29
CA PHE A 52 -7.45 14.83 4.31
C PHE A 52 -6.32 15.64 4.96
N PRO A 53 -6.55 16.48 5.98
CA PRO A 53 -5.45 17.18 6.65
C PRO A 53 -4.36 16.23 7.18
N GLU A 54 -4.75 15.11 7.79
CA GLU A 54 -3.80 14.11 8.29
C GLU A 54 -3.09 13.37 7.14
N ALA A 55 -3.81 13.08 6.06
CA ALA A 55 -3.24 12.48 4.86
C ALA A 55 -2.15 13.37 4.24
N ARG A 56 -2.36 14.69 4.19
CA ARG A 56 -1.36 15.64 3.65
C ARG A 56 -0.07 15.66 4.45
N ARG A 57 -0.12 15.42 5.76
CA ARG A 57 1.07 15.40 6.63
C ARG A 57 2.05 14.30 6.26
N ILE A 58 1.59 13.23 5.61
CA ILE A 58 2.43 12.15 5.08
C ILE A 58 2.56 12.20 3.55
N GLY A 59 2.17 13.30 2.92
CA GLY A 59 2.19 13.45 1.46
C GLY A 59 1.19 12.56 0.73
N ALA A 60 0.13 12.08 1.40
CA ALA A 60 -0.90 11.24 0.80
C ALA A 60 -2.11 12.06 0.34
N GLU A 61 -1.93 12.92 -0.66
CA GLU A 61 -2.98 13.82 -1.13
C GLU A 61 -4.24 13.07 -1.64
N PRO A 62 -5.45 13.59 -1.33
CA PRO A 62 -6.71 13.05 -1.85
C PRO A 62 -6.76 13.05 -3.38
N ALA A 63 -7.28 11.97 -3.96
CA ALA A 63 -7.47 11.84 -5.41
C ALA A 63 -8.61 10.87 -5.72
N PRO A 64 -9.34 11.03 -6.84
CA PRO A 64 -10.50 10.20 -7.15
C PRO A 64 -10.20 8.70 -7.05
N ALA A 65 -11.13 7.94 -6.46
CA ALA A 65 -11.00 6.50 -6.37
C ALA A 65 -10.92 5.87 -7.77
N GLY A 66 -10.18 4.77 -7.91
CA GLY A 66 -10.00 4.09 -9.20
C GLY A 66 -8.99 4.72 -10.16
N VAL A 67 -8.50 5.94 -9.91
CA VAL A 67 -7.38 6.51 -10.70
C VAL A 67 -6.11 5.69 -10.43
N LEU A 68 -5.53 5.15 -11.51
CA LEU A 68 -4.27 4.41 -11.49
C LEU A 68 -3.23 5.16 -12.32
N ASP A 69 -2.34 5.86 -11.62
CA ASP A 69 -1.22 6.62 -12.17
C ASP A 69 0.00 6.52 -11.25
N GLU A 70 1.09 7.20 -11.62
CA GLU A 70 2.32 7.22 -10.84
C GLU A 70 2.12 7.83 -9.45
N GLU A 71 1.21 8.80 -9.29
CA GLU A 71 0.91 9.38 -7.98
C GLU A 71 0.12 8.41 -7.09
N ARG A 72 -0.80 7.61 -7.65
CA ARG A 72 -1.42 6.48 -6.94
C ARG A 72 -0.35 5.54 -6.41
N GLY A 73 0.66 5.25 -7.23
CA GLY A 73 1.86 4.50 -6.84
C GLY A 73 2.55 5.07 -5.61
N ARG A 74 2.96 6.34 -5.68
CA ARG A 74 3.65 7.03 -4.58
C ARG A 74 2.78 7.14 -3.33
N ARG A 75 1.50 7.49 -3.46
CA ARG A 75 0.59 7.59 -2.32
C ARG A 75 0.41 6.25 -1.62
N SER A 76 0.18 5.17 -2.35
CA SER A 76 0.06 3.83 -1.77
C SER A 76 1.34 3.39 -1.04
N ALA A 77 2.52 3.75 -1.57
CA ALA A 77 3.79 3.51 -0.89
C ALA A 77 3.90 4.30 0.43
N ARG A 78 3.56 5.59 0.44
CA ARG A 78 3.55 6.43 1.65
C ARG A 78 2.60 5.89 2.72
N LEU A 79 1.40 5.45 2.31
CA LEU A 79 0.44 4.81 3.19
C LEU A 79 0.98 3.47 3.71
N LEU A 80 1.54 2.60 2.87
CA LEU A 80 2.15 1.35 3.32
C LEU A 80 3.27 1.60 4.36
N ARG A 81 4.10 2.63 4.15
CA ARG A 81 5.15 3.03 5.11
C ARG A 81 4.55 3.43 6.45
N LEU A 82 3.52 4.27 6.46
CA LEU A 82 2.83 4.67 7.70
C LEU A 82 2.25 3.44 8.42
N TRP A 83 1.52 2.57 7.72
CA TRP A 83 0.91 1.36 8.29
C TRP A 83 1.96 0.41 8.86
N SER A 84 3.09 0.25 8.17
CA SER A 84 4.20 -0.54 8.68
C SER A 84 4.79 0.04 9.96
N GLY A 85 4.86 1.37 10.07
CA GLY A 85 5.31 2.05 11.30
C GLY A 85 4.34 1.83 12.46
N LEU A 86 3.03 1.89 12.19
CA LEU A 86 2.00 1.56 13.18
C LEU A 86 2.12 0.10 13.64
N ASP A 87 2.25 -0.85 12.71
CA ASP A 87 2.50 -2.27 13.02
C ASP A 87 3.77 -2.45 13.86
N ALA A 88 4.86 -1.77 13.51
CA ALA A 88 6.15 -1.87 14.21
C ALA A 88 6.07 -1.42 15.68
N LEU A 89 5.22 -0.42 15.96
CA LEU A 89 4.99 0.10 17.30
C LEU A 89 3.79 -0.54 18.00
N ASN A 90 3.17 -1.56 17.38
CA ASN A 90 1.96 -2.21 17.88
C ASN A 90 0.79 -1.24 18.13
N LEU A 91 0.66 -0.23 17.26
CA LEU A 91 -0.43 0.75 17.25
C LEU A 91 -1.53 0.25 16.31
N CYS A 92 -2.76 0.19 16.81
CA CYS A 92 -3.88 -0.33 16.02
C CYS A 92 -4.16 0.54 14.80
N VAL A 93 -4.05 -0.05 13.61
CA VAL A 93 -4.36 0.61 12.33
C VAL A 93 -5.83 1.05 12.23
N PHE A 94 -6.75 0.39 12.93
CA PHE A 94 -8.16 0.78 12.99
C PHE A 94 -8.48 1.92 13.97
N ALA A 95 -7.50 2.37 14.74
CA ALA A 95 -7.61 3.56 15.57
C ALA A 95 -6.85 4.76 14.99
N SER A 96 -5.91 4.51 14.08
CA SER A 96 -4.83 5.44 13.68
C SER A 96 -5.13 6.31 12.47
N SER A 97 -4.45 7.44 12.39
CA SER A 97 -4.45 8.33 11.22
C SER A 97 -4.17 7.62 9.90
N PRO A 98 -4.71 8.13 8.79
CA PRO A 98 -5.39 9.44 8.66
C PRO A 98 -6.91 9.39 8.84
N THR A 99 -7.54 8.21 8.78
CA THR A 99 -9.00 8.05 8.67
C THR A 99 -9.69 7.75 10.00
N ARG A 100 -8.96 7.77 11.12
CA ARG A 100 -9.47 7.41 12.45
C ARG A 100 -9.02 8.44 13.51
N PRO A 101 -9.59 8.41 14.74
CA PRO A 101 -9.42 9.49 15.71
C PRO A 101 -8.04 9.65 16.37
N LEU A 102 -7.16 8.67 16.26
CA LEU A 102 -5.80 8.75 16.83
C LEU A 102 -4.89 9.46 15.83
N THR A 103 -4.89 10.80 15.92
CA THR A 103 -4.12 11.70 15.06
C THR A 103 -2.62 11.44 15.14
N ILE A 104 -1.84 11.87 14.14
CA ILE A 104 -0.38 11.80 14.14
C ILE A 104 0.19 12.42 15.41
N ASP A 105 -0.32 13.58 15.86
CA ASP A 105 0.15 14.21 17.10
C ASP A 105 -0.15 13.36 18.35
N ARG A 106 -1.29 12.66 18.38
CA ARG A 106 -1.62 11.75 19.48
C ARG A 106 -0.78 10.48 19.44
N LEU A 107 -0.50 9.95 18.24
CA LEU A 107 0.39 8.80 18.04
C LEU A 107 1.79 9.13 18.55
N THR A 108 2.37 10.24 18.10
CA THR A 108 3.73 10.62 18.48
C THR A 108 3.85 11.01 19.95
N ALA A 109 2.85 11.69 20.51
CA ALA A 109 2.80 11.99 21.94
C ALA A 109 2.68 10.72 22.80
N LEU A 110 1.88 9.74 22.37
CA LEU A 110 1.75 8.44 23.05
C LEU A 110 3.09 7.71 23.07
N VAL A 111 3.75 7.60 21.92
CA VAL A 111 5.05 6.91 21.81
C VAL A 111 6.13 7.64 22.62
N THR A 112 6.17 8.98 22.56
CA THR A 112 7.06 9.81 23.39
C THR A 112 6.85 9.53 24.88
N ALA A 113 5.60 9.47 25.33
CA ALA A 113 5.28 9.24 26.74
C ALA A 113 5.69 7.82 27.22
N VAL A 114 5.65 6.83 26.32
CA VAL A 114 6.04 5.44 26.63
C VAL A 114 7.55 5.26 26.61
N LEU A 115 8.23 5.81 25.61
CA LEU A 115 9.69 5.65 25.44
C LEU A 115 10.49 6.57 26.35
N GLY A 116 9.93 7.71 26.76
CA GLY A 116 10.62 8.72 27.57
C GLY A 116 11.49 9.70 26.75
N ASP A 117 11.64 9.44 25.45
CA ASP A 117 12.38 10.29 24.51
C ASP A 117 11.44 10.87 23.44
N THR A 118 11.80 12.03 22.89
CA THR A 118 11.04 12.69 21.81
C THR A 118 10.88 11.75 20.62
N PHE A 119 9.63 11.53 20.20
CA PHE A 119 9.28 10.76 19.02
C PHE A 119 8.44 11.61 18.06
N THR A 120 8.79 11.60 16.79
CA THR A 120 8.21 12.47 15.75
C THR A 120 7.53 11.65 14.65
N LEU A 121 6.86 12.35 13.72
CA LEU A 121 6.33 11.69 12.52
C LEU A 121 7.45 11.07 11.67
N ASP A 122 8.60 11.73 11.58
CA ASP A 122 9.74 11.22 10.81
C ASP A 122 10.27 9.93 11.43
N ASP A 123 10.30 9.82 12.76
CA ASP A 123 10.67 8.60 13.46
C ASP A 123 9.67 7.47 13.19
N LEU A 124 8.36 7.77 13.16
CA LEU A 124 7.32 6.80 12.79
C LEU A 124 7.51 6.26 11.38
N LEU A 125 7.74 7.16 10.42
CA LEU A 125 7.93 6.81 9.02
C LEU A 125 9.25 6.04 8.82
N ALA A 126 10.32 6.40 9.54
CA ALA A 126 11.59 5.68 9.54
C ALA A 126 11.45 4.27 10.11
N ALA A 127 10.73 4.08 11.23
CA ALA A 127 10.43 2.77 11.79
C ALA A 127 9.64 1.90 10.80
N GLY A 128 8.66 2.50 10.12
CA GLY A 128 7.87 1.83 9.09
C GLY A 128 8.71 1.40 7.89
N GLN A 129 9.60 2.27 7.41
CA GLN A 129 10.53 1.98 6.31
C GLN A 129 11.49 0.84 6.70
N LEU A 130 12.11 0.91 7.88
CA LEU A 130 13.02 -0.13 8.37
C LEU A 130 12.33 -1.49 8.40
N ARG A 131 11.11 -1.57 8.97
CA ARG A 131 10.35 -2.83 9.01
C ARG A 131 10.04 -3.36 7.61
N LEU A 132 9.67 -2.49 6.67
CA LEU A 132 9.40 -2.90 5.28
C LEU A 132 10.65 -3.44 4.59
N ASP A 133 11.79 -2.79 4.79
CA ASP A 133 13.08 -3.19 4.21
C ASP A 133 13.56 -4.53 4.76
N GLU A 134 13.42 -4.77 6.07
CA GLU A 134 13.76 -6.05 6.70
C GLU A 134 12.85 -7.18 6.22
N LEU A 135 11.54 -6.93 6.11
CA LEU A 135 10.59 -7.90 5.56
C LEU A 135 10.93 -8.24 4.10
N ARG A 136 11.30 -7.23 3.30
CA ARG A 136 11.72 -7.43 1.90
C ARG A 136 13.04 -8.22 1.84
N ALA A 137 14.03 -7.87 2.66
CA ALA A 137 15.31 -8.57 2.71
C ALA A 137 15.13 -10.06 3.07
N TYR A 138 14.27 -10.35 4.05
CA TYR A 138 13.87 -11.71 4.37
C TYR A 138 13.21 -12.42 3.18
N ALA A 139 12.21 -11.78 2.55
CA ALA A 139 11.49 -12.37 1.42
C ALA A 139 12.39 -12.65 0.21
N VAL A 140 13.39 -11.79 -0.04
CA VAL A 140 14.42 -12.00 -1.06
C VAL A 140 15.32 -13.19 -0.70
N ARG A 141 15.80 -13.25 0.55
CA ARG A 141 16.64 -14.35 1.04
C ARG A 141 15.97 -15.71 0.89
N GLU A 142 14.68 -15.81 1.20
CA GLU A 142 13.89 -17.04 1.07
C GLU A 142 13.43 -17.34 -0.37
N GLY A 143 13.75 -16.45 -1.32
CA GLY A 143 13.36 -16.61 -2.73
C GLY A 143 11.87 -16.42 -3.00
N ALA A 144 11.12 -15.85 -2.05
CA ALA A 144 9.71 -15.46 -2.20
C ALA A 144 9.58 -14.20 -3.06
N VAL A 145 10.56 -13.30 -2.99
CA VAL A 145 10.76 -12.18 -3.90
C VAL A 145 12.00 -12.50 -4.74
N ARG A 146 11.83 -12.93 -5.99
CA ARG A 146 12.95 -13.00 -6.93
C ARG A 146 13.14 -11.62 -7.55
N GLU A 147 14.36 -11.10 -7.54
CA GLU A 147 14.75 -10.07 -8.51
C GLU A 147 14.47 -10.65 -9.91
N GLY A 148 13.48 -10.07 -10.60
CA GLY A 148 13.26 -10.30 -12.02
C GLY A 148 12.59 -11.62 -12.45
N ALA A 149 11.80 -12.34 -11.63
CA ALA A 149 11.12 -13.54 -12.16
C ALA A 149 9.72 -13.85 -11.59
N VAL A 150 8.75 -13.73 -12.50
CA VAL A 150 7.41 -14.34 -12.47
C VAL A 150 7.52 -15.86 -12.36
N ARG A 151 7.04 -16.46 -11.27
CA ARG A 151 6.64 -17.87 -11.31
C ARG A 151 5.35 -17.96 -12.11
N LYS A 152 5.22 -18.96 -13.00
CA LYS A 152 3.94 -19.37 -13.58
C LYS A 152 2.94 -19.58 -12.43
N GLY A 153 2.01 -18.63 -12.26
CA GLY A 153 1.07 -18.62 -11.13
C GLY A 153 0.97 -17.31 -10.34
N GLY A 154 1.37 -16.16 -10.89
CA GLY A 154 1.36 -14.87 -10.18
C GLY A 154 2.64 -14.71 -9.37
N GLY A 155 3.65 -14.08 -9.98
CA GLY A 155 4.91 -13.81 -9.30
C GLY A 155 4.78 -12.72 -8.23
N PRO A 156 5.78 -12.58 -7.34
CA PRO A 156 5.92 -11.39 -6.52
C PRO A 156 5.93 -10.15 -7.43
N GLY A 157 5.12 -9.14 -7.13
CA GLY A 157 4.99 -7.94 -7.95
C GLY A 157 3.88 -7.96 -9.01
N GLU A 158 3.09 -9.03 -9.13
CA GLU A 158 1.99 -9.11 -10.10
C GLU A 158 0.66 -9.51 -9.45
N LEU A 159 -0.44 -8.95 -9.96
CA LEU A 159 -1.79 -9.41 -9.68
C LEU A 159 -2.18 -10.54 -10.67
N PRO A 160 -3.17 -11.40 -10.32
CA PRO A 160 -3.71 -12.36 -11.26
C PRO A 160 -4.18 -11.69 -12.56
N ALA A 161 -3.92 -12.34 -13.70
CA ALA A 161 -4.27 -11.82 -15.03
C ALA A 161 -5.73 -11.36 -15.16
N ARG A 162 -6.66 -12.01 -14.44
CA ARG A 162 -8.06 -11.60 -14.30
C ARG A 162 -8.25 -10.11 -13.97
N MET A 163 -7.38 -9.54 -13.15
CA MET A 163 -7.46 -8.12 -12.74
C MET A 163 -7.21 -7.17 -13.92
N HIS A 164 -6.54 -7.65 -14.96
CA HIS A 164 -6.18 -6.87 -16.14
C HIS A 164 -7.03 -7.24 -17.37
N ASP A 165 -7.39 -8.51 -17.53
CA ASP A 165 -7.96 -9.03 -18.78
C ASP A 165 -9.48 -9.24 -18.71
N GLU A 166 -10.03 -9.45 -17.52
CA GLU A 166 -11.46 -9.74 -17.34
C GLU A 166 -12.18 -8.54 -16.72
N PRO A 167 -13.02 -7.80 -17.46
CA PRO A 167 -13.77 -6.69 -16.89
C PRO A 167 -14.80 -7.15 -15.86
N ILE A 168 -15.09 -6.29 -14.87
CA ILE A 168 -16.23 -6.50 -13.98
C ILE A 168 -17.51 -6.64 -14.82
N THR A 169 -18.25 -7.73 -14.62
CA THR A 169 -19.37 -8.12 -15.49
C THR A 169 -20.62 -7.25 -15.26
N GLU A 170 -20.90 -6.86 -14.02
CA GLU A 170 -22.15 -6.20 -13.63
C GLU A 170 -21.95 -5.18 -12.48
N GLY A 171 -22.99 -4.39 -12.21
CA GLY A 171 -23.02 -3.40 -11.13
C GLY A 171 -22.35 -2.06 -11.49
N ARG A 172 -22.18 -1.20 -10.48
CA ARG A 172 -21.72 0.19 -10.66
C ARG A 172 -20.30 0.34 -11.24
N HIS A 173 -19.50 -0.73 -11.20
CA HIS A 173 -18.13 -0.77 -11.72
C HIS A 173 -18.01 -1.66 -12.98
N LYS A 174 -19.13 -1.98 -13.64
CA LYS A 174 -19.14 -2.77 -14.88
C LYS A 174 -18.13 -2.22 -15.89
N GLY A 175 -17.30 -3.10 -16.45
CA GLY A 175 -16.26 -2.75 -17.40
C GLY A 175 -14.89 -2.44 -16.79
N ALA A 176 -14.79 -2.29 -15.47
CA ALA A 176 -13.52 -1.95 -14.84
C ALA A 176 -12.47 -3.07 -14.97
N VAL A 177 -11.26 -2.67 -15.33
CA VAL A 177 -10.01 -3.47 -15.39
C VAL A 177 -8.86 -2.60 -14.92
N LEU A 178 -7.76 -3.22 -14.49
CA LEU A 178 -6.49 -2.53 -14.27
C LEU A 178 -5.68 -2.50 -15.56
N ASP A 179 -5.52 -1.33 -16.16
CA ASP A 179 -4.64 -1.18 -17.32
C ASP A 179 -3.21 -1.62 -16.96
N ARG A 180 -2.64 -2.52 -17.77
CA ARG A 180 -1.33 -3.14 -17.52
C ARG A 180 -0.22 -2.09 -17.54
N ALA A 181 -0.27 -1.14 -18.48
CA ALA A 181 0.77 -0.13 -18.61
C ALA A 181 0.71 0.87 -17.45
N ALA A 182 -0.48 1.32 -17.07
CA ALA A 182 -0.69 2.18 -15.89
C ALA A 182 -0.27 1.47 -14.60
N PHE A 183 -0.61 0.19 -14.44
CA PHE A 183 -0.18 -0.60 -13.28
C PHE A 183 1.34 -0.72 -13.19
N ALA A 184 2.02 -0.96 -14.32
CA ALA A 184 3.47 -1.03 -14.37
C ALA A 184 4.12 0.32 -13.99
N ARG A 185 3.62 1.45 -14.51
CA ARG A 185 4.12 2.79 -14.17
C ARG A 185 3.89 3.13 -12.69
N ALA A 186 2.69 2.84 -12.18
CA ALA A 186 2.37 3.03 -10.76
C ALA A 186 3.22 2.14 -9.85
N SER A 187 3.49 0.90 -10.24
CA SER A 187 4.36 -0.03 -9.50
C SER A 187 5.81 0.46 -9.46
N ALA A 188 6.32 0.99 -10.57
CA ALA A 188 7.66 1.59 -10.60
C ALA A 188 7.74 2.81 -9.68
N ALA A 189 6.73 3.69 -9.71
CA ALA A 189 6.66 4.86 -8.83
C ALA A 189 6.54 4.47 -7.34
N PHE A 190 5.77 3.42 -7.02
CA PHE A 190 5.65 2.85 -5.69
C PHE A 190 7.00 2.39 -5.14
N ARG A 191 7.76 1.61 -5.93
CA ARG A 191 9.08 1.12 -5.53
C ARG A 191 10.07 2.26 -5.34
N ALA A 192 10.07 3.22 -6.26
CA ALA A 192 10.93 4.40 -6.18
C ALA A 192 10.66 5.24 -4.92
N GLU A 193 9.38 5.42 -4.55
CA GLU A 193 8.98 6.11 -3.32
C GLU A 193 9.51 5.42 -2.05
N LEU A 194 9.60 4.09 -2.06
CA LEU A 194 10.17 3.28 -0.97
C LEU A 194 11.69 3.08 -1.06
N GLY A 195 12.36 3.64 -2.07
CA GLY A 195 13.80 3.45 -2.28
C GLY A 195 14.18 2.02 -2.69
N TRP A 196 13.22 1.22 -3.16
CA TRP A 196 13.47 -0.16 -3.57
C TRP A 196 14.01 -0.24 -5.00
N PRO A 197 14.97 -1.14 -5.27
CA PRO A 197 15.48 -1.32 -6.61
C PRO A 197 14.36 -1.80 -7.55
N PRO A 198 14.44 -1.46 -8.85
CA PRO A 198 13.57 -2.06 -9.84
C PRO A 198 13.82 -3.58 -9.87
N ASP A 199 12.82 -4.36 -10.27
CA ASP A 199 12.97 -5.83 -10.41
C ASP A 199 14.02 -6.22 -11.49
N PHE A 200 14.50 -5.24 -12.26
CA PHE A 200 15.55 -5.37 -13.27
C PHE A 200 16.80 -4.57 -12.88
N SER A 201 17.50 -4.99 -11.83
CA SER A 201 18.95 -4.74 -11.76
C SER A 201 19.64 -5.87 -12.51
N GLN A 202 20.40 -5.50 -13.55
CA GLN A 202 21.27 -6.42 -14.31
C GLN A 202 22.37 -7.01 -13.45
#